data_AF-A0A2M7FAA9-F1
#
_entry.id   AF-A0A2M7FAA9-F1
#
_cell.length_a   1.000
_cell.length_b   1.000
_cell.length_c   1.000
_cell.angle_alpha   90.00
_cell.angle_beta   90.00
_cell.angle_gamma   90.00
#
_symmetry.space_group_name_H-M   'P 1'
#
loop_
_entity.id
_entity.type
_entity.pdbx_description
1 polymer ?
#
loop_
_entity_poly.entity_id
_entity_poly.type
_entity_poly.pdbx_seq_one_letter_code
_entity_poly.pdbx_strand_id
1 'polypeptide(L)'
;VDAVGVCEQDKTDARPMEKKPSVSFEKLLQAVALGNTEEDVITSIAGRLARMEHRISVEDDAKIRAASGGFGLKDLTHRLVQSLDPDAFTPSPLAGEGGGEGAALQARIQAVKPLHDPKVRDLLVDIKKKNEITIDHVSQDQVIEARFSQSALDRAKGVVESFEKFIKENKDEITALQILYSRPYKQRLTFAAVKELADAIEKPPYLWNESQLWQAYAALEASKVKGASGKRILTDLVSLVRFAVHQDNELVPFPERVNANFEKWIAEQQTLPRPQGEGRGEGGVNGERFTAEQRRWLEMIRDHIAANLSIETDDFDYAPFSQAGGLGKFHQLFGNKVSGILEGINGALAA
;
A
#
# COMPACT_ATOMS: atom_id res chain seq x y z
N VAL A 1 -28.11 -53.62 -46.44
CA VAL A 1 -27.11 -52.54 -46.51
C VAL A 1 -27.74 -51.42 -47.32
N ASP A 2 -28.21 -50.38 -46.66
CA ASP A 2 -28.69 -49.16 -47.33
C ASP A 2 -27.49 -48.43 -47.97
N ALA A 3 -27.69 -47.76 -49.09
CA ALA A 3 -26.63 -47.11 -49.88
C ALA A 3 -26.01 -45.87 -49.19
N VAL A 4 -26.54 -45.51 -48.03
CA VAL A 4 -25.99 -44.55 -47.07
C VAL A 4 -25.94 -45.27 -45.73
N GLY A 5 -24.78 -45.84 -45.40
CA GLY A 5 -24.56 -46.60 -44.17
C GLY A 5 -24.64 -45.72 -42.92
N VAL A 6 -25.85 -45.32 -42.53
CA VAL A 6 -26.12 -44.74 -41.22
C VAL A 6 -26.39 -45.92 -40.28
N CYS A 7 -25.35 -46.35 -39.57
CA CYS A 7 -25.54 -47.15 -38.38
C CYS A 7 -26.21 -46.26 -37.33
N GLU A 8 -27.16 -46.76 -36.55
CA GLU A 8 -27.84 -46.03 -35.45
C GLU A 8 -26.86 -45.53 -34.35
N GLN A 9 -25.57 -45.78 -34.51
CA GLN A 9 -24.49 -45.32 -33.65
C GLN A 9 -23.51 -44.46 -34.44
N ASP A 10 -23.33 -43.23 -33.97
CA ASP A 10 -22.40 -42.24 -34.51
C ASP A 10 -20.94 -42.68 -34.27
N LYS A 11 -20.24 -43.04 -35.37
CA LYS A 11 -18.87 -43.57 -35.42
C LYS A 11 -17.79 -42.48 -35.53
N THR A 12 -17.94 -41.41 -34.77
CA THR A 12 -16.98 -40.29 -34.77
C THR A 12 -16.07 -40.39 -33.53
N ASP A 13 -14.76 -40.56 -33.75
CA ASP A 13 -13.73 -40.80 -32.71
C ASP A 13 -13.56 -39.66 -31.68
N ALA A 14 -14.08 -38.46 -31.96
CA ALA A 14 -13.92 -37.29 -31.10
C ALA A 14 -15.27 -36.67 -30.73
N ARG A 15 -15.81 -37.04 -29.55
CA ARG A 15 -17.01 -36.40 -28.98
C ARG A 15 -16.60 -35.26 -28.04
N PRO A 16 -17.17 -34.04 -28.18
CA PRO A 16 -16.98 -32.98 -27.21
C PRO A 16 -17.45 -33.40 -25.82
N MET A 17 -16.57 -33.27 -24.81
CA MET A 17 -16.89 -33.63 -23.42
C MET A 17 -17.84 -32.64 -22.72
N GLU A 18 -18.01 -31.43 -23.25
CA GLU A 18 -18.96 -30.45 -22.68
C GLU A 18 -20.31 -30.55 -23.40
N LYS A 19 -21.35 -31.01 -22.68
CA LYS A 19 -22.72 -31.18 -23.20
C LYS A 19 -23.72 -30.18 -22.61
N LYS A 20 -23.43 -29.59 -21.45
CA LYS A 20 -24.26 -28.60 -20.73
C LYS A 20 -23.50 -27.27 -20.49
N PRO A 21 -23.07 -26.55 -21.55
CA PRO A 21 -22.23 -25.34 -21.40
C PRO A 21 -22.92 -24.18 -20.66
N SER A 22 -24.24 -24.07 -20.74
CA SER A 22 -25.03 -23.02 -20.08
C SER A 22 -25.30 -23.28 -18.58
N VAL A 23 -24.98 -24.47 -18.08
CA VAL A 23 -25.20 -24.85 -16.68
C VAL A 23 -23.90 -24.69 -15.91
N SER A 24 -23.94 -24.01 -14.75
CA SER A 24 -22.74 -23.80 -13.92
C SER A 24 -22.22 -25.12 -13.32
N PHE A 25 -20.92 -25.17 -12.99
CA PHE A 25 -20.29 -26.37 -12.43
C PHE A 25 -20.91 -26.79 -11.09
N GLU A 26 -21.18 -25.81 -10.23
CA GLU A 26 -21.89 -26.01 -8.97
C GLU A 26 -23.27 -26.64 -9.16
N LYS A 27 -24.06 -26.15 -10.13
CA LYS A 27 -25.39 -26.71 -10.44
C LYS A 27 -25.32 -28.14 -10.97
N LEU A 28 -24.30 -28.48 -11.75
CA LEU A 28 -24.10 -29.86 -12.21
C LEU A 28 -23.77 -30.81 -11.05
N LEU A 29 -22.87 -30.39 -10.14
CA LEU A 29 -22.54 -31.16 -8.94
C LEU A 29 -23.76 -31.32 -8.02
N GLN A 30 -24.59 -30.27 -7.89
CA GLN A 30 -25.83 -30.32 -7.13
C GLN A 30 -26.88 -31.23 -7.79
N ALA A 31 -27.00 -31.24 -9.11
CA ALA A 31 -27.90 -32.14 -9.83
C ALA A 31 -27.53 -33.62 -9.57
N VAL A 32 -26.23 -33.94 -9.59
CA VAL A 32 -25.73 -35.27 -9.23
C VAL A 32 -26.01 -35.61 -7.77
N ALA A 33 -25.85 -34.63 -6.86
CA ALA A 33 -26.20 -34.80 -5.45
C ALA A 33 -27.65 -35.23 -5.23
N LEU A 34 -28.55 -34.70 -6.08
CA LEU A 34 -29.99 -34.99 -6.07
C LEU A 34 -30.36 -36.28 -6.84
N GLY A 35 -29.37 -37.02 -7.35
CA GLY A 35 -29.56 -38.31 -8.02
C GLY A 35 -29.58 -38.26 -9.55
N ASN A 36 -29.26 -37.12 -10.17
CA ASN A 36 -29.15 -37.07 -11.63
C ASN A 36 -27.87 -37.78 -12.11
N THR A 37 -28.05 -38.86 -12.87
CA THR A 37 -26.96 -39.64 -13.49
C THR A 37 -27.05 -39.66 -15.02
N GLU A 38 -27.63 -38.62 -15.63
CA GLU A 38 -27.67 -38.46 -17.08
C GLU A 38 -26.27 -38.40 -17.68
N GLU A 39 -26.09 -38.99 -18.86
CA GLU A 39 -24.81 -39.05 -19.57
C GLU A 39 -24.26 -37.64 -19.83
N ASP A 40 -25.09 -36.69 -20.28
CA ASP A 40 -24.66 -35.32 -20.54
C ASP A 40 -24.12 -34.61 -19.30
N VAL A 41 -24.74 -34.85 -18.14
CA VAL A 41 -24.34 -34.23 -16.86
C VAL A 41 -22.99 -34.78 -16.42
N ILE A 42 -22.82 -36.10 -16.47
CA ILE A 42 -21.57 -36.79 -16.12
C ILE A 42 -20.45 -36.37 -17.07
N THR A 43 -20.72 -36.30 -18.37
CA THR A 43 -19.74 -35.89 -19.40
C THR A 43 -19.25 -34.46 -19.14
N SER A 44 -20.17 -33.51 -18.90
CA SER A 44 -19.83 -32.12 -18.59
C SER A 44 -19.05 -31.97 -17.28
N ILE A 45 -19.36 -32.76 -16.25
CA ILE A 45 -18.59 -32.75 -14.99
C ILE A 45 -17.18 -33.28 -15.25
N ALA A 46 -17.04 -34.41 -15.94
CA ALA A 46 -15.74 -35.00 -16.26
C ALA A 46 -14.86 -34.03 -17.06
N GLY A 47 -15.41 -33.38 -18.10
CA GLY A 47 -14.68 -32.41 -18.91
C GLY A 47 -14.25 -31.14 -18.15
N ARG A 48 -14.96 -30.77 -17.07
CA ARG A 48 -14.59 -29.62 -16.23
C ARG A 48 -13.58 -30.00 -15.15
N LEU A 49 -13.69 -31.20 -14.57
CA LEU A 49 -12.68 -31.74 -13.65
C LEU A 49 -11.34 -31.96 -14.37
N ALA A 50 -11.34 -32.47 -15.60
CA ALA A 50 -10.15 -32.62 -16.43
C ALA A 50 -9.43 -31.28 -16.67
N ARG A 51 -10.18 -30.22 -16.99
CA ARG A 51 -9.60 -28.88 -17.18
C ARG A 51 -9.08 -28.28 -15.87
N MET A 52 -9.71 -28.59 -14.75
CA MET A 52 -9.29 -28.14 -13.43
C MET A 52 -8.01 -28.86 -12.96
N GLU A 53 -7.84 -30.14 -13.32
CA GLU A 53 -6.63 -30.92 -13.00
C GLU A 53 -5.35 -30.25 -13.54
N HIS A 54 -5.37 -29.68 -14.75
CA HIS A 54 -4.21 -29.00 -15.31
C HIS A 54 -3.89 -27.64 -14.65
N ARG A 55 -4.74 -27.13 -13.76
CA ARG A 55 -4.61 -25.79 -13.15
C ARG A 55 -4.55 -25.81 -11.63
N ILE A 56 -4.45 -27.00 -11.02
CA ILE A 56 -4.45 -27.15 -9.56
C ILE A 56 -3.02 -27.19 -8.98
N SER A 57 -2.87 -26.70 -7.74
CA SER A 57 -1.63 -26.85 -6.97
C SER A 57 -1.52 -28.23 -6.32
N VAL A 58 -0.29 -28.64 -5.98
CA VAL A 58 -0.03 -29.92 -5.26
C VAL A 58 -0.75 -29.96 -3.90
N GLU A 59 -0.83 -28.82 -3.21
CA GLU A 59 -1.53 -28.72 -1.92
C GLU A 59 -3.05 -28.89 -2.07
N ASP A 60 -3.62 -28.33 -3.12
CA ASP A 60 -5.06 -28.42 -3.36
C ASP A 60 -5.45 -29.83 -3.86
N ASP A 61 -4.60 -30.53 -4.62
CA ASP A 61 -4.80 -31.96 -4.94
C ASP A 61 -4.77 -32.83 -3.68
N ALA A 62 -3.84 -32.57 -2.75
CA ALA A 62 -3.77 -33.29 -1.47
C ALA A 62 -5.05 -33.12 -0.63
N LYS A 63 -5.62 -31.91 -0.59
CA LYS A 63 -6.91 -31.65 0.09
C LYS A 63 -8.07 -32.40 -0.57
N ILE A 64 -8.11 -32.44 -1.91
CA ILE A 64 -9.14 -33.18 -2.65
C ILE A 64 -9.06 -34.67 -2.32
N ARG A 65 -7.87 -35.27 -2.34
CA ARG A 65 -7.67 -36.68 -2.00
C ARG A 65 -8.11 -37.00 -0.57
N ALA A 66 -7.83 -36.12 0.38
CA ALA A 66 -8.27 -36.30 1.77
C ALA A 66 -9.80 -36.27 1.89
N ALA A 67 -10.46 -35.36 1.18
CA ALA A 67 -11.91 -35.20 1.22
C ALA A 67 -12.68 -36.29 0.43
N SER A 68 -12.11 -36.80 -0.66
CA SER A 68 -12.78 -37.72 -1.59
C SER A 68 -12.59 -39.21 -1.24
N GLY A 69 -11.90 -39.53 -0.14
CA GLY A 69 -11.56 -40.91 0.23
C GLY A 69 -10.40 -41.50 -0.58
N GLY A 70 -9.45 -40.66 -1.01
CA GLY A 70 -8.19 -41.04 -1.67
C GLY A 70 -8.12 -40.73 -3.17
N PHE A 71 -9.23 -40.31 -3.79
CA PHE A 71 -9.30 -40.06 -5.23
C PHE A 71 -8.86 -38.63 -5.60
N GLY A 72 -7.88 -38.49 -6.47
CA GLY A 72 -7.53 -37.19 -7.06
C GLY A 72 -8.48 -36.79 -8.18
N LEU A 73 -8.30 -35.59 -8.74
CA LEU A 73 -9.13 -35.10 -9.85
C LEU A 73 -9.03 -35.98 -11.10
N LYS A 74 -7.83 -36.49 -11.39
CA LYS A 74 -7.59 -37.43 -12.49
C LYS A 74 -8.37 -38.73 -12.30
N ASP A 75 -8.38 -39.27 -11.08
CA ASP A 75 -9.06 -40.52 -10.76
C ASP A 75 -10.58 -40.35 -10.85
N LEU A 76 -11.11 -39.25 -10.31
CA LEU A 76 -12.53 -38.91 -10.41
C LEU A 76 -12.97 -38.73 -11.87
N THR A 77 -12.19 -38.00 -12.66
CA THR A 77 -12.44 -37.80 -14.09
C THR A 77 -12.45 -39.13 -14.83
N HIS A 78 -11.43 -39.97 -14.61
CA HIS A 78 -11.31 -41.26 -15.29
C HIS A 78 -12.50 -42.17 -14.98
N ARG A 79 -12.94 -42.25 -13.72
CA ARG A 79 -14.10 -43.07 -13.31
C ARG A 79 -15.40 -42.59 -13.94
N LEU A 80 -15.60 -41.27 -14.06
CA LEU A 80 -16.77 -40.71 -14.72
C LEU A 80 -16.76 -41.02 -16.22
N VAL A 81 -15.62 -40.86 -16.90
CA VAL A 81 -15.49 -41.19 -18.33
C VAL A 81 -15.69 -42.69 -18.57
N GLN A 82 -15.07 -43.55 -17.75
CA GLN A 82 -15.21 -45.01 -17.86
C GLN A 82 -16.66 -45.46 -17.63
N SER A 83 -17.43 -44.78 -16.78
CA SER A 83 -18.85 -45.08 -16.58
C SER A 83 -19.73 -44.80 -17.78
N LEU A 84 -19.21 -44.07 -18.77
CA LEU A 84 -19.89 -43.72 -20.02
C LEU A 84 -19.34 -44.49 -21.22
N ASP A 85 -18.40 -45.41 -21.02
CA ASP A 85 -17.81 -46.21 -22.09
C ASP A 85 -18.86 -47.18 -22.65
N PRO A 86 -19.30 -47.00 -23.91
CA PRO A 86 -20.33 -47.84 -24.51
C PRO A 86 -19.84 -49.29 -24.72
N ASP A 87 -18.53 -49.49 -24.91
CA ASP A 87 -17.96 -50.81 -25.21
C ASP A 87 -17.82 -51.67 -23.96
N ALA A 88 -17.62 -51.03 -22.79
CA ALA A 88 -17.48 -51.69 -21.50
C ALA A 88 -18.75 -52.42 -21.02
N PHE A 89 -19.92 -52.05 -21.56
CA PHE A 89 -21.22 -52.60 -21.16
C PHE A 89 -21.98 -53.26 -22.32
N THR A 90 -21.31 -53.53 -23.44
CA THR A 90 -21.90 -54.35 -24.51
C THR A 90 -22.13 -55.78 -24.03
N PRO A 91 -23.32 -56.37 -24.23
CA PRO A 91 -23.55 -57.75 -23.88
C PRO A 91 -22.65 -58.64 -24.74
N SER A 92 -21.73 -59.37 -24.10
CA SER A 92 -20.92 -60.37 -24.78
C SER A 92 -21.85 -61.44 -25.39
N PRO A 93 -21.70 -61.84 -26.66
CA PRO A 93 -22.52 -62.87 -27.28
C PRO A 93 -22.38 -64.26 -26.63
N LEU A 94 -21.46 -64.43 -25.67
CA LEU A 94 -21.25 -65.65 -24.89
C LEU A 94 -21.99 -65.66 -23.54
N ALA A 95 -22.52 -64.52 -23.08
CA ALA A 95 -23.26 -64.41 -21.82
C ALA A 95 -24.72 -64.09 -22.12
N GLY A 96 -25.59 -65.10 -22.00
CA GLY A 96 -27.02 -64.97 -22.21
C GLY A 96 -27.66 -63.91 -21.29
N GLU A 97 -28.49 -63.08 -21.92
CA GLU A 97 -29.59 -62.30 -21.35
C GLU A 97 -29.26 -61.24 -20.26
N GLY A 98 -29.43 -59.96 -20.63
CA GLY A 98 -29.91 -58.92 -19.71
C GLY A 98 -28.91 -57.88 -19.18
N GLY A 99 -27.71 -57.73 -19.74
CA GLY A 99 -26.61 -57.01 -19.07
C GLY A 99 -26.24 -55.58 -19.51
N GLY A 100 -26.95 -54.94 -20.44
CA GLY A 100 -26.45 -53.68 -21.04
C GLY A 100 -26.76 -52.41 -20.22
N GLU A 101 -28.05 -52.08 -20.12
CA GLU A 101 -28.48 -50.76 -19.63
C GLU A 101 -28.43 -50.63 -18.09
N GLY A 102 -28.75 -51.73 -17.38
CA GLY A 102 -28.66 -51.79 -15.92
C GLY A 102 -27.23 -51.73 -15.39
N ALA A 103 -26.27 -52.36 -16.09
CA ALA A 103 -24.86 -52.32 -15.72
C ALA A 103 -24.24 -50.94 -15.94
N ALA A 104 -24.58 -50.28 -17.06
CA ALA A 104 -24.15 -48.91 -17.35
C ALA A 104 -24.72 -47.90 -16.33
N LEU A 105 -26.01 -48.04 -15.96
CA LEU A 105 -26.60 -47.21 -14.91
C LEU A 105 -25.90 -47.42 -13.56
N GLN A 106 -25.62 -48.66 -13.18
CA GLN A 106 -24.93 -48.99 -11.94
C GLN A 106 -23.50 -48.43 -11.92
N ALA A 107 -22.78 -48.49 -13.05
CA ALA A 107 -21.45 -47.91 -13.17
C ALA A 107 -21.47 -46.38 -12.99
N ARG A 108 -22.46 -45.68 -13.57
CA ARG A 108 -22.65 -44.24 -13.37
C ARG A 108 -22.91 -43.89 -11.91
N ILE A 109 -23.81 -44.63 -11.24
CA ILE A 109 -24.12 -44.45 -9.81
C ILE A 109 -22.85 -44.64 -8.95
N GLN A 110 -22.00 -45.63 -9.26
CA GLN A 110 -20.75 -45.83 -8.53
C GLN A 110 -19.72 -44.74 -8.80
N ALA A 111 -19.64 -44.24 -10.04
CA ALA A 111 -18.68 -43.21 -10.43
C ALA A 111 -18.98 -41.86 -9.77
N VAL A 112 -20.26 -41.49 -9.61
CA VAL A 112 -20.66 -40.23 -8.97
C VAL A 112 -20.62 -40.28 -7.44
N LYS A 113 -20.41 -41.45 -6.84
CA LYS A 113 -20.47 -41.65 -5.39
C LYS A 113 -19.63 -40.64 -4.57
N PRO A 114 -18.38 -40.31 -4.94
CA PRO A 114 -17.59 -39.30 -4.22
C PRO A 114 -18.17 -37.88 -4.29
N LEU A 115 -18.99 -37.58 -5.31
CA LEU A 115 -19.62 -36.27 -5.51
C LEU A 115 -20.91 -36.10 -4.71
N HIS A 116 -21.40 -37.15 -4.03
CA HIS A 116 -22.53 -37.02 -3.10
C HIS A 116 -22.13 -36.37 -1.77
N ASP A 117 -20.85 -36.39 -1.39
CA ASP A 117 -20.37 -35.70 -0.19
C ASP A 117 -20.36 -34.17 -0.42
N PRO A 118 -21.09 -33.39 0.38
CA PRO A 118 -21.09 -31.93 0.27
C PRO A 118 -19.70 -31.32 0.43
N LYS A 119 -18.84 -31.86 1.32
CA LYS A 119 -17.49 -31.33 1.56
C LYS A 119 -16.63 -31.41 0.30
N VAL A 120 -16.78 -32.49 -0.47
CA VAL A 120 -16.07 -32.66 -1.74
C VAL A 120 -16.57 -31.66 -2.77
N ARG A 121 -17.90 -31.47 -2.89
CA ARG A 121 -18.46 -30.51 -3.85
C ARG A 121 -18.04 -29.07 -3.55
N ASP A 122 -18.13 -28.65 -2.30
CA ASP A 122 -17.80 -27.29 -1.87
C ASP A 122 -16.31 -27.01 -2.13
N LEU A 123 -15.44 -27.96 -1.79
CA LEU A 123 -14.01 -27.87 -2.05
C LEU A 123 -13.69 -27.75 -3.55
N LEU A 124 -14.36 -28.53 -4.41
CA LEU A 124 -14.18 -28.46 -5.86
C LEU A 124 -14.63 -27.10 -6.42
N VAL A 125 -15.72 -26.53 -5.90
CA VAL A 125 -16.22 -25.21 -6.30
C VAL A 125 -15.26 -24.11 -5.87
N ASP A 126 -14.73 -24.16 -4.65
CA ASP A 126 -13.81 -23.15 -4.12
C ASP A 126 -12.46 -23.16 -4.83
N ILE A 127 -11.90 -24.36 -5.08
CA ILE A 127 -10.66 -24.51 -5.87
C ILE A 127 -10.88 -23.97 -7.29
N LYS A 128 -12.03 -24.26 -7.90
CA LYS A 128 -12.36 -23.74 -9.22
C LYS A 128 -12.43 -22.21 -9.22
N LYS A 129 -13.11 -21.59 -8.25
CA LYS A 129 -13.20 -20.13 -8.10
C LYS A 129 -11.82 -19.49 -7.92
N LYS A 130 -10.97 -20.10 -7.08
CA LYS A 130 -9.58 -19.66 -6.87
C LYS A 130 -8.76 -19.66 -8.16
N ASN A 131 -8.96 -20.65 -9.03
CA ASN A 131 -8.18 -20.83 -10.26
C ASN A 131 -8.77 -20.11 -11.49
N GLU A 132 -10.01 -19.59 -11.43
CA GLU A 132 -10.64 -18.81 -12.52
C GLU A 132 -10.35 -17.30 -12.44
N ILE A 133 -9.63 -16.82 -11.42
CA ILE A 133 -9.17 -15.43 -11.35
C ILE A 133 -8.08 -15.23 -12.43
N THR A 134 -8.51 -14.82 -13.62
CA THR A 134 -7.61 -14.38 -14.68
C THR A 134 -7.30 -12.91 -14.44
N ILE A 135 -6.09 -12.61 -13.99
CA ILE A 135 -5.60 -11.23 -13.95
C ILE A 135 -5.14 -10.90 -15.38
N ASP A 136 -5.82 -9.96 -16.03
CA ASP A 136 -5.40 -9.45 -17.34
C ASP A 136 -4.14 -8.61 -17.16
N HIS A 137 -3.00 -9.17 -17.59
CA HIS A 137 -1.70 -8.48 -17.56
C HIS A 137 -1.39 -7.74 -18.87
N VAL A 138 -2.26 -7.85 -19.90
CA VAL A 138 -2.00 -7.36 -21.26
C VAL A 138 -2.75 -6.05 -21.52
N SER A 139 -3.96 -5.90 -21.00
CA SER A 139 -4.68 -4.62 -21.03
C SER A 139 -4.17 -3.70 -19.93
N GLN A 140 -3.07 -2.98 -20.19
CA GLN A 140 -2.66 -1.90 -19.31
C GLN A 140 -3.65 -0.75 -19.46
N ASP A 141 -4.43 -0.50 -18.41
CA ASP A 141 -5.24 0.71 -18.32
C ASP A 141 -4.36 1.94 -18.48
N GLN A 142 -4.77 2.84 -19.39
CA GLN A 142 -4.13 4.14 -19.55
C GLN A 142 -4.83 5.14 -18.64
N VAL A 143 -4.05 5.87 -17.86
CA VAL A 143 -4.56 6.97 -17.04
C VAL A 143 -5.02 8.09 -17.97
N ILE A 144 -6.33 8.17 -18.22
CA ILE A 144 -6.94 9.23 -19.04
C ILE A 144 -6.86 10.58 -18.31
N GLU A 145 -7.03 10.56 -16.99
CA GLU A 145 -6.97 11.75 -16.15
C GLU A 145 -6.62 11.37 -14.69
N ALA A 146 -5.66 12.08 -14.09
CA ALA A 146 -5.33 11.99 -12.67
C ALA A 146 -5.46 13.37 -12.02
N ARG A 147 -6.65 13.95 -12.11
CA ARG A 147 -6.97 15.26 -11.52
C ARG A 147 -7.95 15.11 -10.37
N PHE A 148 -7.96 16.11 -9.49
CA PHE A 148 -8.99 16.20 -8.46
C PHE A 148 -10.35 16.43 -9.13
N SER A 149 -11.39 15.74 -8.64
CA SER A 149 -12.76 16.02 -9.06
C SER A 149 -13.16 17.43 -8.62
N GLN A 150 -14.12 18.05 -9.32
CA GLN A 150 -14.61 19.38 -8.94
C GLN A 150 -15.08 19.42 -7.48
N SER A 151 -15.81 18.38 -7.04
CA SER A 151 -16.23 18.24 -5.65
C SER A 151 -15.08 18.13 -4.63
N ALA A 152 -13.92 17.62 -5.04
CA ALA A 152 -12.73 17.55 -4.18
C ALA A 152 -12.05 18.92 -4.09
N LEU A 153 -12.01 19.68 -5.19
CA LEU A 153 -11.52 21.06 -5.20
C LEU A 153 -12.39 21.98 -4.35
N ASP A 154 -13.72 21.86 -4.46
CA ASP A 154 -14.65 22.69 -3.67
C ASP A 154 -14.50 22.41 -2.16
N ARG A 155 -14.32 21.15 -1.77
CA ARG A 155 -14.01 20.78 -0.38
C ARG A 155 -12.66 21.32 0.08
N ALA A 156 -11.62 21.18 -0.74
CA ALA A 156 -10.30 21.72 -0.44
C ALA A 156 -10.35 23.23 -0.22
N LYS A 157 -11.11 23.95 -1.06
CA LYS A 157 -11.36 25.39 -0.92
C LYS A 157 -12.02 25.73 0.42
N GLY A 158 -13.08 25.02 0.79
CA GLY A 158 -13.74 25.23 2.09
C GLY A 158 -12.83 24.98 3.29
N VAL A 159 -11.95 23.97 3.22
CA VAL A 159 -10.95 23.69 4.27
C VAL A 159 -9.95 24.84 4.38
N VAL A 160 -9.39 25.30 3.26
CA VAL A 160 -8.42 26.41 3.25
C VAL A 160 -9.04 27.70 3.78
N GLU A 161 -10.22 28.09 3.30
CA GLU A 161 -10.93 29.29 3.77
C GLU A 161 -11.23 29.22 5.27
N SER A 162 -11.64 28.05 5.77
CA SER A 162 -11.92 27.85 7.19
C SER A 162 -10.65 27.92 8.04
N PHE A 163 -9.53 27.39 7.54
CA PHE A 163 -8.25 27.44 8.24
C PHE A 163 -7.69 28.86 8.32
N GLU A 164 -7.75 29.63 7.22
CA GLU A 164 -7.34 31.04 7.22
C GLU A 164 -8.20 31.88 8.16
N LYS A 165 -9.51 31.62 8.19
CA LYS A 165 -10.43 32.25 9.14
C LYS A 165 -10.06 31.90 10.58
N PHE A 166 -9.81 30.62 10.88
CA PHE A 166 -9.39 30.17 12.20
C PHE A 166 -8.11 30.88 12.65
N ILE A 167 -7.09 30.97 11.79
CA ILE A 167 -5.84 31.66 12.09
C ILE A 167 -6.12 33.12 12.47
N LYS A 168 -6.96 33.82 11.69
CA LYS A 168 -7.27 35.23 11.92
C LYS A 168 -8.03 35.48 13.23
N GLU A 169 -8.95 34.59 13.57
CA GLU A 169 -9.78 34.68 14.78
C GLU A 169 -8.99 34.34 16.05
N ASN A 170 -8.02 33.42 15.96
CA ASN A 170 -7.27 32.93 17.12
C ASN A 170 -5.85 33.51 17.21
N LYS A 171 -5.51 34.50 16.38
CA LYS A 171 -4.16 35.08 16.32
C LYS A 171 -3.66 35.66 17.65
N ASP A 172 -4.58 36.11 18.51
CA ASP A 172 -4.30 36.74 19.80
C ASP A 172 -4.48 35.76 20.97
N GLU A 173 -4.94 34.53 20.71
CA GLU A 173 -5.17 33.51 21.75
C GLU A 173 -4.10 32.42 21.70
N ILE A 174 -3.69 31.99 20.50
CA ILE A 174 -2.72 30.90 20.33
C ILE A 174 -1.30 31.48 20.23
N THR A 175 -0.43 31.02 21.12
CA THR A 175 0.97 31.49 21.25
C THR A 175 1.73 31.44 19.92
N ALA A 176 1.63 30.32 19.19
CA ALA A 176 2.32 30.17 17.91
C ALA A 176 1.87 31.20 16.86
N LEU A 177 0.57 31.51 16.82
CA LEU A 177 0.04 32.50 15.89
C LEU A 177 0.48 33.90 16.29
N GLN A 178 0.42 34.25 17.57
CA GLN A 178 0.92 35.53 18.07
C GLN A 178 2.38 35.77 17.64
N ILE A 179 3.24 34.77 17.82
CA ILE A 179 4.64 34.82 17.44
C ILE A 179 4.78 35.03 15.93
N LEU A 180 4.09 34.22 15.11
CA LEU A 180 4.17 34.29 13.65
C LEU A 180 3.59 35.60 13.07
N TYR A 181 2.64 36.24 13.75
CA TYR A 181 2.10 37.55 13.37
C TYR A 181 2.94 38.73 13.86
N SER A 182 3.69 38.57 14.95
CA SER A 182 4.48 39.66 15.54
C SER A 182 5.67 40.04 14.64
N ARG A 183 5.70 41.29 14.15
CA ARG A 183 6.87 41.87 13.48
C ARG A 183 7.33 43.14 14.22
N PRO A 184 8.62 43.24 14.62
CA PRO A 184 9.65 42.17 14.61
C PRO A 184 9.30 41.05 15.59
N TYR A 185 9.86 39.85 15.37
CA TYR A 185 9.66 38.72 16.26
C TYR A 185 10.10 39.08 17.68
N LYS A 186 9.15 39.12 18.61
CA LYS A 186 9.43 39.43 20.02
C LYS A 186 9.97 38.22 20.78
N GLN A 187 9.64 37.03 20.29
CA GLN A 187 9.96 35.75 20.92
C GLN A 187 10.18 34.69 19.84
N ARG A 188 11.01 33.67 20.14
CA ARG A 188 11.22 32.53 19.25
C ARG A 188 10.04 31.56 19.33
N LEU A 189 9.70 30.97 18.20
CA LEU A 189 8.67 29.93 18.14
C LEU A 189 9.19 28.65 18.79
N THR A 190 8.42 28.07 19.71
CA THR A 190 8.78 26.84 20.42
C THR A 190 7.93 25.66 19.95
N PHE A 191 8.45 24.44 20.09
CA PHE A 191 7.70 23.23 19.77
C PHE A 191 6.39 23.12 20.54
N ALA A 192 6.41 23.51 21.83
CA ALA A 192 5.22 23.52 22.68
C ALA A 192 4.11 24.43 22.12
N ALA A 193 4.46 25.61 21.60
CA ALA A 193 3.48 26.52 20.99
C ALA A 193 2.89 25.96 19.69
N VAL A 194 3.68 25.27 18.88
CA VAL A 194 3.17 24.61 17.65
C VAL A 194 2.30 23.41 18.00
N LYS A 195 2.64 22.68 19.05
CA LYS A 195 1.79 21.59 19.57
C LYS A 195 0.46 22.12 20.09
N GLU A 196 0.45 23.24 20.81
CA GLU A 196 -0.77 23.93 21.24
C GLU A 196 -1.67 24.27 20.04
N LEU A 197 -1.08 24.77 18.95
CA LEU A 197 -1.82 25.05 17.71
C LEU A 197 -2.37 23.77 17.06
N ALA A 198 -1.57 22.70 16.99
CA ALA A 198 -2.00 21.41 16.46
C ALA A 198 -3.19 20.84 17.26
N ASP A 199 -3.09 20.85 18.59
CA ASP A 199 -4.15 20.41 19.49
C ASP A 199 -5.43 21.27 19.35
N ALA A 200 -5.30 22.55 18.96
CA ALA A 200 -6.44 23.44 18.76
C ALA A 200 -7.19 23.14 17.45
N ILE A 201 -6.47 22.86 16.36
CA ILE A 201 -7.08 22.55 15.05
C ILE A 201 -7.65 21.13 14.96
N GLU A 202 -7.14 20.20 15.77
CA GLU A 202 -7.63 18.82 15.83
C GLU A 202 -8.95 18.68 16.60
N LYS A 203 -9.30 19.68 17.44
CA LYS A 203 -10.54 19.66 18.22
C LYS A 203 -11.77 19.96 17.34
N PRO A 204 -12.97 19.44 17.71
CA PRO A 204 -14.22 19.90 17.12
C PRO A 204 -14.38 21.43 17.28
N PRO A 205 -14.90 22.14 16.27
CA PRO A 205 -15.59 21.64 15.08
C PRO A 205 -14.69 21.33 13.88
N TYR A 206 -13.38 21.57 13.97
CA TYR A 206 -12.48 21.58 12.80
C TYR A 206 -11.96 20.19 12.42
N LEU A 207 -11.47 19.42 13.40
CA LEU A 207 -10.96 18.05 13.20
C LEU A 207 -9.90 17.96 12.09
N TRP A 208 -9.06 18.99 11.94
CA TRP A 208 -8.02 19.03 10.92
C TRP A 208 -6.71 18.43 11.44
N ASN A 209 -5.93 17.90 10.50
CA ASN A 209 -4.52 17.59 10.72
C ASN A 209 -3.66 18.23 9.62
N GLU A 210 -2.34 18.23 9.83
CA GLU A 210 -1.36 18.87 8.96
C GLU A 210 -1.39 18.28 7.54
N SER A 211 -1.62 16.96 7.42
CA SER A 211 -1.67 16.28 6.13
C SER A 211 -2.89 16.70 5.30
N GLN A 212 -4.06 16.82 5.93
CA GLN A 212 -5.28 17.28 5.27
C GLN A 212 -5.15 18.74 4.81
N LEU A 213 -4.61 19.62 5.66
CA LEU A 213 -4.38 21.02 5.30
C LEU A 213 -3.38 21.14 4.14
N TRP A 214 -2.28 20.38 4.19
CA TRP A 214 -1.30 20.37 3.11
C TRP A 214 -1.89 19.90 1.78
N GLN A 215 -2.68 18.82 1.81
CA GLN A 215 -3.34 18.30 0.62
C GLN A 215 -4.38 19.27 0.06
N ALA A 216 -5.09 20.00 0.93
CA ALA A 216 -6.05 21.01 0.50
C ALA A 216 -5.34 22.15 -0.25
N TYR A 217 -4.23 22.69 0.29
CA TYR A 217 -3.42 23.68 -0.42
C TYR A 217 -2.79 23.11 -1.71
N ALA A 218 -2.29 21.87 -1.69
CA ALA A 218 -1.73 21.24 -2.88
C ALA A 218 -2.77 21.04 -4.01
N ALA A 219 -4.03 20.77 -3.64
CA ALA A 219 -5.12 20.61 -4.60
C ALA A 219 -5.50 21.94 -5.28
N LEU A 220 -5.43 23.07 -4.55
CA LEU A 220 -5.80 24.39 -5.07
C LEU A 220 -4.64 25.11 -5.76
N GLU A 221 -3.42 24.99 -5.22
CA GLU A 221 -2.25 25.76 -5.64
C GLU A 221 -1.04 24.85 -5.92
N ALA A 222 -1.24 23.81 -6.73
CA ALA A 222 -0.20 22.81 -7.05
C ALA A 222 1.14 23.40 -7.52
N SER A 223 1.14 24.57 -8.16
CA SER A 223 2.37 25.25 -8.61
C SER A 223 3.17 25.89 -7.48
N LYS A 224 2.55 26.17 -6.33
CA LYS A 224 3.18 26.83 -5.18
C LYS A 224 3.47 25.88 -4.02
N VAL A 225 2.96 24.65 -4.08
CA VAL A 225 3.16 23.65 -3.01
C VAL A 225 4.22 22.62 -3.43
N LYS A 226 5.25 22.45 -2.59
CA LYS A 226 6.30 21.46 -2.80
C LYS A 226 6.08 20.22 -1.93
N GLY A 227 6.55 19.08 -2.44
CA GLY A 227 6.64 17.83 -1.68
C GLY A 227 5.30 17.16 -1.32
N ALA A 228 4.20 17.41 -2.05
CA ALA A 228 2.82 17.01 -1.71
C ALA A 228 2.62 15.56 -1.19
N SER A 229 3.47 14.61 -1.59
CA SER A 229 3.37 13.18 -1.23
C SER A 229 4.20 12.75 0.00
N GLY A 230 4.87 13.67 0.70
CA GLY A 230 5.69 13.37 1.87
C GLY A 230 4.88 13.15 3.16
N LYS A 231 5.43 12.36 4.10
CA LYS A 231 4.92 12.30 5.47
C LYS A 231 5.09 13.66 6.14
N ARG A 232 4.02 14.19 6.73
CA ARG A 232 4.06 15.46 7.45
C ARG A 232 4.50 15.27 8.89
N ILE A 233 5.23 16.25 9.36
CA ILE A 233 5.63 16.38 10.76
C ILE A 233 5.01 17.65 11.32
N LEU A 234 4.91 17.73 12.65
CA LEU A 234 4.24 18.84 13.33
C LEU A 234 4.85 20.21 13.00
N THR A 235 6.15 20.27 12.72
CA THR A 235 6.83 21.51 12.34
C THR A 235 6.40 22.05 10.97
N ASP A 236 5.82 21.22 10.09
CA ASP A 236 5.23 21.68 8.81
C ASP A 236 4.04 22.62 9.02
N LEU A 237 3.41 22.60 10.21
CA LEU A 237 2.36 23.54 10.58
C LEU A 237 2.86 25.00 10.57
N VAL A 238 4.15 25.23 10.84
CA VAL A 238 4.77 26.55 10.72
C VAL A 238 4.74 27.04 9.27
N SER A 239 5.12 26.17 8.34
CA SER A 239 5.05 26.47 6.91
C SER A 239 3.62 26.71 6.44
N LEU A 240 2.66 25.91 6.91
CA LEU A 240 1.24 26.08 6.60
C LEU A 240 0.71 27.44 7.05
N VAL A 241 0.99 27.84 8.30
CA VAL A 241 0.54 29.13 8.82
C VAL A 241 1.18 30.27 8.03
N ARG A 242 2.50 30.24 7.81
CA ARG A 242 3.20 31.30 7.06
C ARG A 242 2.68 31.46 5.62
N PHE A 243 2.33 30.36 4.97
CA PHE A 243 1.70 30.38 3.66
C PHE A 243 0.26 30.95 3.71
N ALA A 244 -0.54 30.49 4.67
CA ALA A 244 -1.92 30.94 4.88
C ALA A 244 -2.02 32.44 5.20
N VAL A 245 -1.04 32.99 5.90
CA VAL A 245 -0.96 34.44 6.20
C VAL A 245 -0.23 35.23 5.11
N HIS A 246 0.07 34.61 3.98
CA HIS A 246 0.78 35.18 2.82
C HIS A 246 2.13 35.82 3.16
N GLN A 247 2.82 35.29 4.17
CA GLN A 247 4.20 35.67 4.44
C GLN A 247 5.17 34.98 3.50
N ASP A 248 4.86 33.73 3.13
CA ASP A 248 5.59 32.95 2.14
C ASP A 248 4.76 32.79 0.87
N ASN A 249 5.42 32.92 -0.28
CA ASN A 249 4.78 32.73 -1.59
C ASN A 249 4.71 31.24 -2.01
N GLU A 250 5.46 30.37 -1.35
CA GLU A 250 5.51 28.93 -1.63
C GLU A 250 5.35 28.15 -0.33
N LEU A 251 4.58 27.06 -0.39
CA LEU A 251 4.43 26.13 0.71
C LEU A 251 5.47 25.02 0.57
N VAL A 252 6.52 25.11 1.39
CA VAL A 252 7.66 24.19 1.40
C VAL A 252 7.76 23.51 2.77
N PRO A 253 8.04 22.18 2.83
CA PRO A 253 8.19 21.49 4.11
C PRO A 253 9.22 22.17 5.01
N PHE A 254 8.95 22.23 6.31
CA PHE A 254 9.81 22.93 7.25
C PHE A 254 11.24 22.36 7.27
N PRO A 255 11.47 21.03 7.23
CA PRO A 255 12.83 20.48 7.11
C PRO A 255 13.60 20.93 5.87
N GLU A 256 12.93 21.05 4.72
CA GLU A 256 13.56 21.50 3.49
C GLU A 256 14.00 22.97 3.60
N ARG A 257 13.18 23.80 4.23
CA ARG A 257 13.51 25.19 4.53
C ARG A 257 14.68 25.31 5.50
N VAL A 258 14.66 24.54 6.58
CA VAL A 258 15.76 24.48 7.55
C VAL A 258 17.06 24.08 6.86
N ASN A 259 17.01 23.10 5.95
CA ASN A 259 18.19 22.71 5.19
C ASN A 259 18.68 23.82 4.26
N ALA A 260 17.79 24.52 3.55
CA ALA A 260 18.17 25.66 2.71
C ALA A 260 18.81 26.81 3.53
N ASN A 261 18.23 27.12 4.70
CA ASN A 261 18.77 28.11 5.63
C ASN A 261 20.11 27.69 6.21
N PHE A 262 20.29 26.39 6.49
CA PHE A 262 21.56 25.84 6.98
C PHE A 262 22.69 25.97 5.96
N GLU A 263 22.45 25.59 4.70
CA GLU A 263 23.45 25.73 3.63
C GLU A 263 23.87 27.20 3.45
N LYS A 264 22.89 28.10 3.48
CA LYS A 264 23.15 29.55 3.43
C LYS A 264 23.99 30.02 4.63
N TRP A 265 23.62 29.61 5.84
CA TRP A 265 24.36 29.97 7.04
C TRP A 265 25.80 29.43 7.03
N ILE A 266 26.01 28.19 6.58
CA ILE A 266 27.35 27.61 6.43
C ILE A 266 28.17 28.42 5.42
N ALA A 267 27.59 28.80 4.28
CA ALA A 267 28.27 29.62 3.27
C ALA A 267 28.62 31.01 3.81
N GLU A 268 27.73 31.66 4.55
CA GLU A 268 27.98 32.94 5.21
C GLU A 268 29.13 32.83 6.22
N GLN A 269 29.15 31.78 7.04
CA GLN A 269 30.25 31.53 7.98
C GLN A 269 31.60 31.40 7.28
N GLN A 270 31.67 30.74 6.13
CA GLN A 270 32.91 30.56 5.37
C GLN A 270 33.50 31.88 4.86
N THR A 271 32.68 32.92 4.66
CA THR A 271 33.13 34.24 4.16
C THR A 271 33.61 35.20 5.25
N LEU A 272 33.28 34.93 6.53
CA LEU A 272 33.68 35.79 7.65
C LEU A 272 35.19 35.67 7.96
N PRO A 273 35.90 36.80 8.20
CA PRO A 273 37.32 36.77 8.57
C PRO A 273 37.59 35.86 9.77
N ARG A 274 38.66 35.05 9.71
CA ARG A 274 39.11 34.29 10.87
C ARG A 274 39.62 35.27 11.94
N PRO A 275 39.16 35.20 13.20
CA PRO A 275 39.72 36.02 14.26
C PRO A 275 41.22 35.78 14.40
N GLN A 276 42.02 36.85 14.41
CA GLN A 276 43.45 36.78 14.70
C GLN A 276 43.64 36.35 16.16
N GLY A 277 44.42 35.28 16.38
CA GLY A 277 44.78 34.79 17.72
C GLY A 277 44.29 33.38 18.03
N GLU A 278 43.52 32.75 17.14
CA GLU A 278 43.13 31.36 17.29
C GLU A 278 44.31 30.46 16.91
N GLY A 279 44.87 29.78 17.91
CA GLY A 279 45.94 28.82 17.75
C GLY A 279 45.63 27.83 16.64
N ARG A 280 46.69 27.22 16.09
CA ARG A 280 46.61 26.07 15.20
C ARG A 280 45.78 24.96 15.85
N GLY A 281 44.45 25.02 15.72
CA GLY A 281 43.60 23.86 15.83
C GLY A 281 43.93 22.99 14.65
N GLU A 282 44.79 22.00 14.87
CA GLU A 282 45.04 20.90 13.95
C GLU A 282 43.68 20.33 13.49
N GLY A 283 43.25 20.63 12.26
CA GLY A 283 41.99 20.06 11.76
C GLY A 283 41.34 20.79 10.59
N GLY A 284 41.63 22.07 10.38
CA GLY A 284 41.20 22.78 9.17
C GLY A 284 42.14 22.50 8.01
N VAL A 285 42.01 21.36 7.34
CA VAL A 285 42.75 21.08 6.09
C VAL A 285 42.12 21.95 4.99
N ASN A 286 42.87 22.88 4.40
CA ASN A 286 42.47 23.69 3.22
C ASN A 286 41.48 24.86 3.44
N GLY A 287 41.72 25.77 4.38
CA GLY A 287 41.00 27.06 4.39
C GLY A 287 39.53 27.00 4.84
N GLU A 288 39.01 25.81 5.12
CA GLU A 288 37.66 25.60 5.67
C GLU A 288 37.56 26.09 7.13
N ARG A 289 36.43 26.72 7.48
CA ARG A 289 36.17 27.27 8.82
C ARG A 289 35.78 26.20 9.84
N PHE A 290 35.16 25.11 9.40
CA PHE A 290 34.74 23.99 10.25
C PHE A 290 35.44 22.69 9.82
N THR A 291 35.87 21.89 10.79
CA THR A 291 36.39 20.54 10.52
C THR A 291 35.25 19.60 10.08
N ALA A 292 35.59 18.44 9.51
CA ALA A 292 34.61 17.43 9.16
C ALA A 292 33.78 16.98 10.38
N GLU A 293 34.42 16.86 11.55
CA GLU A 293 33.74 16.52 12.80
C GLU A 293 32.79 17.63 13.25
N GLN A 294 33.24 18.90 13.21
CA GLN A 294 32.38 20.05 13.54
C GLN A 294 31.18 20.15 12.59
N ARG A 295 31.36 19.91 11.28
CA ARG A 295 30.24 19.91 10.32
C ARG A 295 29.22 18.83 10.62
N ARG A 296 29.65 17.61 10.95
CA ARG A 296 28.74 16.53 11.36
C ARG A 296 27.89 16.92 12.57
N TRP A 297 28.48 17.59 13.56
CA TRP A 297 27.72 18.11 14.71
C TRP A 297 26.70 19.16 14.29
N LEU A 298 27.07 20.08 13.38
CA LEU A 298 26.17 21.09 12.86
C LEU A 298 25.02 20.49 12.03
N GLU A 299 25.27 19.42 11.27
CA GLU A 299 24.24 18.65 10.55
C GLU A 299 23.28 17.95 11.51
N MET A 300 23.79 17.33 12.58
CA MET A 300 22.92 16.74 13.63
C MET A 300 22.04 17.80 14.30
N ILE A 301 22.58 19.00 14.54
CA ILE A 301 21.83 20.14 15.08
C ILE A 301 20.75 20.58 14.08
N ARG A 302 21.09 20.70 12.79
CA ARG A 302 20.13 21.01 11.72
C ARG A 302 18.96 20.01 11.73
N ASP A 303 19.25 18.72 11.76
CA ASP A 303 18.23 17.67 11.72
C ASP A 303 17.34 17.71 12.97
N HIS A 304 17.93 17.99 14.14
CA HIS A 304 17.17 18.19 15.36
C HIS A 304 16.26 19.43 15.27
N ILE A 305 16.76 20.57 14.78
CA ILE A 305 15.97 21.79 14.59
C ILE A 305 14.84 21.56 13.57
N ALA A 306 15.10 20.82 12.50
CA ALA A 306 14.07 20.47 11.51
C ALA A 306 12.89 19.70 12.13
N ALA A 307 13.17 18.87 13.14
CA ALA A 307 12.16 18.10 13.86
C ALA A 307 11.52 18.86 15.05
N ASN A 308 12.26 19.72 15.74
CA ASN A 308 11.87 20.31 17.04
C ASN A 308 11.84 21.85 17.08
N LEU A 309 12.07 22.55 15.96
CA LEU A 309 12.15 24.01 15.79
C LEU A 309 13.36 24.72 16.42
N SER A 310 13.91 24.17 17.49
CA SER A 310 15.07 24.72 18.18
C SER A 310 15.90 23.61 18.82
N ILE A 311 17.12 23.97 19.23
CA ILE A 311 17.97 23.14 20.09
C ILE A 311 18.37 23.92 21.34
N GLU A 312 18.31 23.27 22.50
CA GLU A 312 18.75 23.75 23.80
C GLU A 312 19.94 22.92 24.31
N THR A 313 20.56 23.35 25.42
CA THR A 313 21.71 22.61 26.00
C THR A 313 21.31 21.23 26.48
N ASP A 314 20.09 21.09 26.97
CA ASP A 314 19.58 19.85 27.56
C ASP A 314 19.31 18.78 26.49
N ASP A 315 19.10 19.19 25.22
CA ASP A 315 18.94 18.26 24.10
C ASP A 315 20.19 17.42 23.84
N PHE A 316 21.37 17.88 24.29
CA PHE A 316 22.63 17.16 24.16
C PHE A 316 22.71 15.91 25.04
N ASP A 317 21.82 15.77 26.03
CA ASP A 317 21.73 14.59 26.89
C ASP A 317 20.98 13.43 26.21
N TYR A 318 20.33 13.68 25.07
CA TYR A 318 19.56 12.71 24.32
C TYR A 318 20.26 12.28 23.02
N ALA A 319 19.83 11.15 22.46
CA ALA A 319 20.32 10.68 21.16
C ALA A 319 19.86 11.64 20.04
N PRO A 320 20.70 11.88 19.01
CA PRO A 320 21.99 11.24 18.74
C PRO A 320 23.20 11.92 19.43
N PHE A 321 23.00 13.04 20.13
CA PHE A 321 24.09 13.82 20.72
C PHE A 321 24.80 13.11 21.86
N SER A 322 24.06 12.49 22.79
CA SER A 322 24.65 11.76 23.91
C SER A 322 25.52 10.58 23.45
N GLN A 323 25.16 9.95 22.34
CA GLN A 323 25.95 8.88 21.70
C GLN A 323 27.23 9.40 21.05
N ALA A 324 27.23 10.66 20.61
CA ALA A 324 28.41 11.32 20.03
C ALA A 324 29.34 11.96 21.09
N GLY A 325 29.00 11.87 22.38
CA GLY A 325 29.77 12.44 23.49
C GLY A 325 29.12 13.66 24.17
N GLY A 326 27.87 13.99 23.79
CA GLY A 326 27.03 14.98 24.44
C GLY A 326 27.60 16.40 24.45
N LEU A 327 27.12 17.22 25.39
CA LEU A 327 27.49 18.62 25.52
C LEU A 327 29.00 18.79 25.77
N GLY A 328 29.63 17.86 26.49
CA GLY A 328 31.06 17.88 26.77
C GLY A 328 31.91 17.80 25.51
N LYS A 329 31.59 16.87 24.59
CA LYS A 329 32.29 16.76 23.30
C LYS A 329 32.03 17.98 22.42
N PHE A 330 30.81 18.53 22.44
CA PHE A 330 30.49 19.76 21.72
C PHE A 330 31.34 20.95 22.21
N HIS A 331 31.51 21.11 23.52
CA HIS A 331 32.42 22.12 24.09
C HIS A 331 33.88 21.90 23.71
N GLN A 332 34.36 20.67 23.62
CA GLN A 332 35.73 20.40 23.15
C GLN A 332 35.94 20.83 21.70
N LEU A 333 34.93 20.66 20.85
CA LEU A 333 35.01 20.99 19.43
C LEU A 333 34.87 22.49 19.16
N PHE A 334 34.01 23.18 19.89
CA PHE A 334 33.65 24.59 19.61
C PHE A 334 34.15 25.59 20.68
N GLY A 335 34.69 25.10 21.79
CA GLY A 335 35.28 25.91 22.86
C GLY A 335 34.29 26.91 23.47
N ASN A 336 34.75 28.14 23.69
CA ASN A 336 33.96 29.22 24.28
C ASN A 336 32.87 29.78 23.33
N LYS A 337 32.78 29.28 22.09
CA LYS A 337 31.82 29.77 21.07
C LYS A 337 30.51 28.99 21.06
N VAL A 338 30.36 27.95 21.90
CA VAL A 338 29.17 27.10 21.96
C VAL A 338 27.87 27.90 22.02
N SER A 339 27.74 28.83 22.97
CA SER A 339 26.51 29.64 23.12
C SER A 339 26.23 30.51 21.90
N GLY A 340 27.27 31.16 21.34
CA GLY A 340 27.10 32.01 20.15
C GLY A 340 26.75 31.21 18.88
N ILE A 341 27.28 29.99 18.75
CA ILE A 341 26.94 29.08 17.64
C ILE A 341 25.51 28.58 17.79
N LEU A 342 25.10 28.13 18.98
CA LEU A 342 23.73 27.68 19.24
C LEU A 342 22.72 28.80 19.03
N GLU A 343 23.03 30.02 19.48
CA GLU A 343 22.16 31.17 19.28
C GLU A 343 22.08 31.55 17.80
N GLY A 344 23.22 31.58 17.11
CA GLY A 344 23.30 31.89 15.69
C GLY A 344 22.59 30.87 14.81
N ILE A 345 22.73 29.58 15.08
CA ILE A 345 22.12 28.52 14.29
C ILE A 345 20.60 28.43 14.56
N ASN A 346 20.16 28.54 15.81
CA ASN A 346 18.72 28.61 16.13
C ASN A 346 18.06 29.81 15.47
N GLY A 347 18.73 30.98 15.47
CA GLY A 347 18.20 32.17 14.82
C GLY A 347 18.16 32.07 13.29
N ALA A 348 19.22 31.55 12.67
CA ALA A 348 19.34 31.48 11.22
C ALA A 348 18.42 30.42 10.60
N LEU A 349 18.26 29.26 11.26
CA LEU A 349 17.48 28.14 10.71
C LEU A 349 15.97 28.31 10.93
N ALA A 350 15.55 28.95 12.02
CA ALA A 350 14.13 29.18 12.32
C ALA A 350 13.50 30.38 11.56
N ALA A 351 14.32 31.19 10.88
CA ALA A 351 13.88 32.34 10.07
C ALA A 351 13.07 31.89 8.85
#